data_AF-A0A2N2GSG6-F1
#
_entry.id   AF-A0A2N2GSG6-F1
#
_cell.length_a   1.000
_cell.length_b   1.000
_cell.length_c   1.000
_cell.angle_alpha   90.00
_cell.angle_beta   90.00
_cell.angle_gamma   90.00
#
_symmetry.space_group_name_H-M   'P 1'
#
loop_
_entity.id
_entity.type
_entity.pdbx_description
1 polymer ?
#
loop_
_entity_poly.entity_id
_entity_poly.type
_entity_poly.pdbx_seq_one_letter_code
_entity_poly.pdbx_strand_id
1 'polypeptide(L)'
;ASDDRFDTGAVKWELDQDFLMIGVVARYRFLPMDKPYNAYAGAGPRLLLMRTTVNGTSGDGSLGENTQTETRFGAVLVAGGEYRLGPGDLLIELAMGIGSIDGLITGQSSASALSVLLGYRLRF
;
A
#
# COMPACT_ATOMS: atom_id res chain seq x y z
N ALA A 1 -27.01 -13.06 -11.45
CA ALA A 1 -27.34 -14.26 -12.23
C ALA A 1 -26.89 -15.46 -11.41
N SER A 2 -27.80 -16.40 -11.10
CA SER A 2 -27.50 -17.62 -10.34
C SER A 2 -26.82 -18.63 -11.26
N ASP A 3 -25.69 -19.20 -10.82
CA ASP A 3 -24.97 -20.28 -11.52
C ASP A 3 -25.37 -21.61 -10.84
N ASP A 4 -26.10 -22.47 -11.57
CA ASP A 4 -26.73 -23.71 -11.08
C ASP A 4 -25.73 -24.88 -10.87
N ARG A 5 -24.42 -24.60 -10.78
CA ARG A 5 -23.38 -25.62 -10.55
C ARG A 5 -23.04 -25.88 -9.08
N PHE A 6 -23.61 -25.11 -8.16
CA PHE A 6 -23.40 -25.28 -6.72
C PHE A 6 -24.73 -25.61 -6.05
N ASP A 7 -24.79 -26.76 -5.36
CA ASP A 7 -25.86 -27.06 -4.41
C ASP A 7 -25.90 -25.93 -3.38
N THR A 8 -27.09 -25.47 -3.05
CA THR A 8 -27.45 -24.31 -2.22
C THR A 8 -27.03 -24.44 -0.74
N GLY A 9 -25.86 -25.00 -0.46
CA GLY A 9 -25.12 -24.84 0.79
C GLY A 9 -24.34 -23.52 0.76
N ALA A 10 -24.25 -22.83 1.90
CA ALA A 10 -23.56 -21.54 2.01
C ALA A 10 -22.08 -21.67 1.60
N VAL A 11 -21.76 -21.30 0.36
CA VAL A 11 -20.37 -21.29 -0.12
C VAL A 11 -19.63 -20.17 0.62
N LYS A 12 -18.63 -20.55 1.41
CA LYS A 12 -17.80 -19.60 2.15
C LYS A 12 -16.50 -19.40 1.38
N TRP A 13 -16.24 -18.16 1.03
CA TRP A 13 -15.02 -17.72 0.35
C TRP A 13 -14.19 -16.90 1.34
N GLU A 14 -12.91 -17.25 1.45
CA GLU A 14 -11.92 -16.49 2.22
C GLU A 14 -10.86 -15.97 1.24
N LEU A 15 -10.58 -14.67 1.33
CA LEU A 15 -9.67 -13.95 0.47
C LEU A 15 -8.60 -13.31 1.34
N ASP A 16 -7.39 -13.85 1.28
CA ASP A 16 -6.21 -13.24 1.90
C ASP A 16 -5.44 -12.44 0.86
N GLN A 17 -5.12 -11.19 1.19
CA GLN A 17 -4.43 -10.29 0.28
C GLN A 17 -3.27 -9.58 0.97
N ASP A 18 -2.06 -9.94 0.56
CA ASP A 18 -0.82 -9.35 1.04
C ASP A 18 -0.29 -8.30 0.05
N PHE A 19 0.27 -7.22 0.60
CA PHE A 19 0.86 -6.13 -0.16
C PHE A 19 2.26 -5.80 0.34
N LEU A 20 3.22 -5.77 -0.58
CA LEU A 20 4.55 -5.22 -0.36
C LEU A 20 4.78 -4.05 -1.32
N MET A 21 5.08 -2.88 -0.75
CA MET A 21 5.33 -1.67 -1.52
C MET A 21 6.78 -1.25 -1.39
N ILE A 22 7.50 -1.18 -2.50
CA ILE A 22 8.90 -0.76 -2.56
C ILE A 22 8.97 0.52 -3.38
N GLY A 23 9.43 1.63 -2.79
CA GLY A 23 9.49 2.91 -3.48
C GLY A 23 10.82 3.61 -3.29
N VAL A 24 11.24 4.35 -4.31
CA VAL A 24 12.38 5.26 -4.24
C VAL A 24 11.82 6.67 -4.41
N VAL A 25 12.09 7.55 -3.46
CA VAL A 25 11.50 8.91 -3.44
C VAL A 25 12.61 9.94 -3.40
N ALA A 26 12.67 10.79 -4.42
CA ALA A 26 13.45 12.01 -4.37
C ALA A 26 12.69 13.06 -3.54
N ARG A 27 13.36 13.65 -2.56
CA ARG A 27 12.75 14.64 -1.66
C ARG A 27 13.50 15.96 -1.76
N TYR A 28 12.74 17.05 -1.78
CA TYR A 28 13.24 18.42 -1.73
C TYR A 28 12.79 19.09 -0.44
N ARG A 29 13.74 19.66 0.30
CA ARG A 29 13.49 20.46 1.50
C ARG A 29 13.45 21.94 1.12
N PHE A 30 12.41 22.65 1.54
CA PHE A 30 12.21 24.04 1.17
C PHE A 30 13.08 25.02 1.95
N LEU A 31 13.50 24.65 3.16
CA LEU A 31 14.36 25.48 4.01
C LEU A 31 15.77 24.90 4.13
N PRO A 32 16.79 25.71 4.44
CA PRO A 32 18.12 25.20 4.74
C PRO A 32 18.13 24.39 6.06
N MET A 33 19.12 23.51 6.22
CA MET A 33 19.18 22.54 7.34
C MET A 33 19.47 23.18 8.72
N ASP A 34 19.88 24.45 8.75
CA ASP A 34 20.15 25.20 9.98
C ASP A 34 18.85 25.52 10.75
N LYS A 35 17.72 25.62 10.04
CA LYS A 35 16.42 25.96 10.62
C LYS A 35 15.90 24.85 11.54
N PRO A 36 15.21 25.22 12.64
CA PRO A 36 14.62 24.24 13.56
C PRO A 36 13.39 23.53 12.97
N TYR A 37 12.85 24.00 11.85
CA TYR A 37 11.78 23.33 11.13
C TYR A 37 12.05 23.34 9.63
N ASN A 38 11.47 22.38 8.93
CA ASN A 38 11.54 22.31 7.47
C ASN A 38 10.26 21.69 6.92
N ALA A 39 9.83 22.18 5.77
CA ALA A 39 8.80 21.52 4.99
C ALA A 39 9.47 20.86 3.79
N TYR A 40 8.92 19.74 3.35
CA TYR A 40 9.45 19.02 2.20
C TYR A 40 8.34 18.44 1.35
N ALA A 41 8.65 18.25 0.07
CA ALA A 41 7.85 17.50 -0.86
C ALA A 41 8.75 16.56 -1.65
N GLY A 42 8.18 15.47 -2.15
CA GLY A 42 8.91 14.49 -2.91
C GLY A 42 8.01 13.67 -3.80
N ALA A 43 8.63 13.06 -4.79
CA ALA A 43 7.97 12.15 -5.71
C ALA A 43 8.93 11.04 -6.13
N GLY A 44 8.38 9.92 -6.54
CA GLY A 44 9.18 8.89 -7.18
C GLY A 44 8.42 7.63 -7.55
N PRO A 45 9.08 6.69 -8.23
CA PRO A 45 8.48 5.43 -8.62
C PRO A 45 8.25 4.52 -7.42
N ARG A 46 7.22 3.68 -7.51
CA ARG A 46 6.87 2.64 -6.55
C ARG A 46 6.53 1.34 -7.27
N LEU A 47 6.99 0.22 -6.73
CA LEU A 47 6.57 -1.13 -7.07
C LEU A 47 5.55 -1.61 -6.03
N LEU A 48 4.46 -2.21 -6.51
CA LEU A 48 3.48 -2.90 -5.70
C LEU A 48 3.58 -4.39 -6.03
N LEU A 49 3.98 -5.19 -5.05
CA LEU A 49 3.98 -6.64 -5.14
C LEU A 49 2.79 -7.14 -4.33
N MET A 50 1.88 -7.85 -5.00
CA MET A 50 0.63 -8.30 -4.43
C MET A 50 0.56 -9.81 -4.48
N ARG A 51 0.08 -10.42 -3.40
CA ARG A 51 -0.25 -11.84 -3.35
C ARG A 51 -1.68 -11.98 -2.87
N THR A 52 -2.48 -12.70 -3.64
CA THR A 52 -3.89 -12.98 -3.32
C THR A 52 -4.06 -14.49 -3.24
N THR A 53 -4.52 -14.99 -2.10
CA THR A 53 -4.81 -16.40 -1.88
C THR A 53 -6.32 -16.55 -1.70
N VAL A 54 -6.95 -17.35 -2.57
CA VAL A 54 -8.38 -17.64 -2.55
C VAL A 54 -8.58 -19.06 -2.07
N ASN A 55 -9.29 -19.20 -0.95
CA ASN A 55 -9.73 -20.49 -0.42
C ASN A 55 -11.25 -20.60 -0.57
N GLY A 56 -11.70 -21.54 -1.38
CA GLY A 56 -13.12 -21.87 -1.53
C GLY A 56 -13.48 -23.09 -0.70
N THR A 57 -14.58 -23.04 0.05
CA THR A 57 -15.15 -24.21 0.73
C THR A 57 -16.62 -24.35 0.34
N SER A 58 -17.05 -25.59 0.03
CA SER A 58 -18.42 -25.93 -0.34
C SER A 58 -18.85 -27.18 0.44
N GLY A 59 -19.81 -27.05 1.35
CA GLY A 59 -20.19 -28.14 2.25
C GLY A 59 -19.02 -28.57 3.14
N ASP A 60 -18.75 -29.87 3.20
CA ASP A 60 -17.66 -30.47 3.99
C ASP A 60 -16.32 -30.60 3.20
N GLY A 61 -16.26 -30.07 1.97
CA GLY A 61 -15.12 -30.22 1.06
C GLY A 61 -14.40 -28.89 0.72
N SER A 62 -13.06 -28.95 0.66
CA SER A 62 -12.23 -27.84 0.14
C SER A 62 -12.26 -27.82 -1.39
N LEU A 63 -12.52 -26.64 -1.98
CA LEU A 63 -12.49 -26.40 -3.43
C LEU A 63 -11.07 -26.11 -3.96
N GLY A 64 -10.06 -26.19 -3.09
CA GLY A 64 -8.65 -25.92 -3.42
C GLY A 64 -8.21 -24.48 -3.14
N GLU A 65 -6.90 -24.31 -3.00
CA GLU A 65 -6.23 -23.03 -2.79
C GLU A 65 -5.69 -22.52 -4.13
N ASN A 66 -6.04 -21.28 -4.50
CA ASN A 66 -5.46 -20.61 -5.66
C ASN A 66 -4.68 -19.38 -5.19
N THR A 67 -3.38 -19.35 -5.51
CA THR A 67 -2.52 -18.19 -5.23
C THR A 67 -2.21 -17.43 -6.52
N GLN A 68 -2.57 -16.15 -6.55
CA GLN A 68 -2.23 -15.21 -7.61
C GLN A 68 -1.18 -14.23 -7.10
N THR A 69 -0.07 -14.07 -7.84
CA THR A 69 0.94 -13.05 -7.55
C THR A 69 0.99 -12.05 -8.70
N GLU A 70 1.05 -10.76 -8.36
CA GLU A 70 1.02 -9.67 -9.32
C GLU A 70 2.04 -8.61 -8.95
N THR A 71 2.77 -8.10 -9.94
CA THR A 71 3.72 -6.99 -9.77
C THR A 71 3.25 -5.82 -10.62
N ARG A 72 3.07 -4.66 -9.99
CA ARG A 72 2.62 -3.43 -10.64
C ARG A 72 3.57 -2.27 -10.36
N PHE A 73 3.61 -1.36 -11.32
CA PHE A 73 4.32 -0.10 -11.21
C PHE A 73 3.35 1.02 -10.86
N GLY A 74 3.80 1.94 -10.04
CA GLY A 74 3.08 3.14 -9.67
C GLY A 74 4.05 4.26 -9.33
N ALA A 75 3.48 5.33 -8.78
CA ALA A 75 4.21 6.46 -8.26
C ALA A 75 3.78 6.73 -6.82
N VAL A 76 4.61 7.47 -6.10
CA VAL A 76 4.26 8.01 -4.79
C VAL A 76 4.60 9.48 -4.76
N LEU A 77 3.69 10.28 -4.21
CA LEU A 77 3.91 11.65 -3.83
C LEU A 77 3.99 11.72 -2.32
N VAL A 78 4.93 12.49 -1.79
CA VAL A 78 5.05 12.73 -0.35
C VAL A 78 5.12 14.23 -0.09
N ALA A 79 4.50 14.67 1.00
CA ALA A 79 4.62 16.02 1.50
C ALA A 79 4.62 15.98 3.02
N GLY A 80 5.49 16.75 3.66
CA GLY A 80 5.63 16.65 5.10
C GLY A 80 6.39 17.81 5.72
N GLY A 81 6.46 17.77 7.04
CA GLY A 81 7.22 18.69 7.86
C GLY A 81 8.13 17.93 8.81
N GLU A 82 9.28 18.50 9.11
CA GLU A 82 10.17 18.08 10.18
C GLU A 82 10.39 19.22 11.16
N TYR A 83 10.47 18.90 12.45
CA TYR A 83 10.74 19.84 13.54
C TYR A 83 11.83 19.27 14.44
N ARG A 84 12.90 20.03 14.65
CA ARG A 84 14.02 19.66 15.53
C ARG A 84 13.53 19.65 16.97
N LEU A 85 13.58 18.49 17.61
CA LEU A 85 13.16 18.27 18.98
C LEU A 85 14.25 17.52 19.74
N GLY A 86 14.99 18.23 20.59
CA GLY A 86 16.09 17.68 21.37
C GLY A 86 17.22 17.11 20.49
N PRO A 87 17.64 15.84 20.68
CA PRO A 87 18.70 15.20 19.90
C PRO A 87 18.24 14.69 18.52
N GLY A 88 17.03 14.99 18.08
CA GLY A 88 16.49 14.48 16.83
C GLY A 88 15.51 15.42 16.15
N ASP A 89 14.80 14.91 15.15
CA ASP A 89 13.67 15.58 14.51
C ASP A 89 12.40 14.75 14.65
N LEU A 90 11.30 15.40 14.97
CA LEU A 90 9.96 14.87 14.76
C LEU A 90 9.56 15.08 13.29
N LEU A 91 8.98 14.08 12.65
CA LEU A 91 8.55 14.10 11.26
C LEU A 91 7.05 13.82 11.18
N ILE A 92 6.35 14.61 10.39
CA ILE A 92 4.98 14.33 9.95
C ILE A 92 4.96 14.29 8.43
N GLU A 93 4.49 13.18 7.85
CA GLU A 93 4.49 12.97 6.41
C GLU A 93 3.13 12.47 5.95
N LEU A 94 2.63 13.07 4.88
CA LEU A 94 1.54 12.56 4.07
C LEU A 94 2.13 11.90 2.84
N ALA A 95 1.76 10.66 2.58
CA ALA A 95 2.16 9.95 1.37
C ALA A 95 0.92 9.50 0.60
N MET A 96 0.91 9.81 -0.69
CA MET A 96 -0.14 9.43 -1.63
C MET A 96 0.47 8.48 -2.66
N GLY A 97 0.09 7.22 -2.59
CA GLY A 97 0.38 6.24 -3.63
C GLY A 97 -0.59 6.41 -4.79
N ILE A 98 -0.06 6.46 -6.01
CA ILE A 98 -0.83 6.49 -7.25
C ILE A 98 -0.46 5.22 -8.02
N GLY A 99 -1.43 4.38 -8.30
CA GLY A 99 -1.22 3.16 -9.09
C GLY A 99 -2.54 2.52 -9.48
N SER A 100 -2.54 1.86 -10.64
CA SER A 100 -3.68 1.08 -11.12
C SER A 100 -3.51 -0.38 -10.67
N ILE A 101 -4.54 -0.94 -10.01
CA ILE A 101 -4.66 -2.39 -9.83
C ILE A 101 -5.72 -2.86 -10.82
N ASP A 102 -5.25 -3.35 -11.97
CA ASP A 102 -6.12 -4.07 -12.91
C ASP A 102 -5.86 -5.57 -12.71
N GLY A 103 -6.60 -6.17 -11.79
CA GLY A 103 -6.48 -7.60 -11.49
C GLY A 103 -7.50 -8.43 -12.27
N LEU A 104 -7.08 -9.57 -12.82
CA LEU A 104 -7.93 -10.47 -13.63
C LEU A 104 -9.10 -11.06 -12.82
N ILE A 105 -8.95 -11.16 -11.48
CA ILE A 105 -9.94 -11.73 -10.54
C ILE A 105 -10.66 -10.62 -9.75
N THR A 106 -10.00 -9.49 -9.48
CA THR A 106 -10.51 -8.40 -8.62
C THR A 106 -11.21 -7.27 -9.37
N GLY A 107 -11.13 -7.22 -10.71
CA GLY A 107 -11.70 -6.14 -11.52
C GLY A 107 -10.82 -4.87 -11.52
N GLN A 108 -11.27 -3.81 -12.20
CA GLN A 108 -10.57 -2.52 -12.22
C GLN A 108 -10.70 -1.85 -10.85
N SER A 109 -9.59 -1.69 -10.14
CA SER A 109 -9.54 -0.99 -8.86
C SER A 109 -8.37 -0.01 -8.83
N SER A 110 -8.63 1.25 -8.47
CA SER A 110 -7.56 2.23 -8.27
C SER A 110 -6.93 2.03 -6.89
N ALA A 111 -5.66 1.60 -6.82
CA ALA A 111 -4.89 1.63 -5.59
C ALA A 111 -4.33 3.02 -5.31
N SER A 112 -5.24 3.97 -5.12
CA SER A 112 -4.91 5.20 -4.45
C SER A 112 -4.90 4.95 -2.95
N ALA A 113 -3.74 5.06 -2.32
CA ALA A 113 -3.59 4.93 -0.87
C ALA A 113 -3.07 6.25 -0.32
N LEU A 114 -3.78 6.82 0.65
CA LEU A 114 -3.31 7.95 1.44
C LEU A 114 -2.85 7.44 2.80
N SER A 115 -1.62 7.72 3.17
CA SER A 115 -1.07 7.38 4.47
C SER A 115 -0.55 8.62 5.19
N VAL A 116 -0.67 8.57 6.52
CA VAL A 116 -0.11 9.57 7.43
C VAL A 116 0.95 8.87 8.27
N LEU A 117 2.14 9.45 8.34
CA LEU A 117 3.25 8.95 9.13
C LEU A 117 3.66 9.99 10.15
N LEU A 118 3.83 9.54 11.39
CA LEU A 118 4.49 10.28 12.45
C LEU A 118 5.77 9.51 12.82
N GLY A 119 6.91 10.19 12.80
CA GLY A 119 8.21 9.57 13.03
C GLY A 119 9.13 10.43 13.88
N TYR A 120 10.17 9.80 14.43
CA TYR A 120 11.23 10.49 15.14
C TYR A 120 12.59 9.98 14.64
N ARG A 121 13.47 10.91 14.25
CA ARG A 121 14.80 10.59 13.70
C ARG A 121 15.88 11.15 14.60
N LEU A 122 16.70 10.26 15.15
CA LEU A 122 17.87 10.62 15.93
C LEU A 122 18.96 11.23 15.05
N ARG A 123 19.54 12.34 15.49
CA ARG A 123 20.73 12.96 14.91
C ARG A 123 21.84 12.84 15.96
N PHE A 124 22.82 11.98 15.69
CA PHE A 124 24.05 11.85 16.48
C PHE A 124 25.20 12.52 15.75
#